data_AF-A0A831PL11-F1
#
_entry.id   AF-A0A831PL11-F1
#
_cell.length_a   1.000
_cell.length_b   1.000
_cell.length_c   1.000
_cell.angle_alpha   90.00
_cell.angle_beta   90.00
_cell.angle_gamma   90.00
#
_symmetry.space_group_name_H-M   'P 1'
#
loop_
_entity.id
_entity.type
_entity.pdbx_description
1 polymer ?
#
loop_
_entity_poly.entity_id
_entity_poly.type
_entity_poly.pdbx_seq_one_letter_code
_entity_poly.pdbx_strand_id
1 'polypeptide(L)'
;MKASIFPGQGAQYPGMGKDLYENSAEAKALFEKANDILGFNITAIMFEGTAEDLKQTKVTQPAIFLHSVLLAKALKDFAPDMVAGHSLGEFSA
;
A
#
# COMPACT_ATOMS: atom_id res chain seq x y z
N MET A 1 -3.18 25.35 -1.07
CA MET A 1 -3.82 24.37 -0.18
C MET A 1 -4.00 23.07 -0.95
N LYS A 2 -3.36 21.99 -0.54
CA LYS A 2 -3.46 20.65 -1.15
C LYS A 2 -4.03 19.66 -0.13
N ALA A 3 -4.95 18.81 -0.56
CA ALA A 3 -5.43 17.69 0.23
C ALA A 3 -5.04 16.36 -0.43
N SER A 4 -4.72 15.35 0.37
CA SER A 4 -4.48 13.97 -0.10
C SER A 4 -5.55 13.05 0.43
N ILE A 5 -6.14 12.25 -0.46
CA ILE A 5 -7.23 11.33 -0.13
C ILE A 5 -6.74 9.90 -0.35
N PHE A 6 -6.85 9.08 0.70
CA PHE A 6 -6.37 7.71 0.69
C PHE A 6 -7.53 6.73 0.47
N PRO A 7 -7.42 5.83 -0.51
CA PRO A 7 -8.50 4.91 -0.84
C PRO A 7 -8.65 3.79 0.20
N GLY A 8 -9.87 3.27 0.32
CA GLY A 8 -10.18 2.11 1.15
C GLY A 8 -10.23 0.80 0.37
N GLN A 9 -10.75 -0.24 1.04
CA GLN A 9 -10.98 -1.55 0.44
C GLN A 9 -11.80 -1.47 -0.86
N GLY A 10 -11.38 -2.21 -1.88
CA GLY A 10 -11.93 -2.17 -3.24
C GLY A 10 -10.99 -1.52 -4.28
N ALA A 11 -9.96 -0.79 -3.83
CA ALA A 11 -8.99 -0.14 -4.70
C ALA A 11 -7.75 -1.00 -5.05
N GLN A 12 -7.65 -2.23 -4.53
CA GLN A 12 -6.54 -3.13 -4.80
C GLN A 12 -6.58 -3.71 -6.22
N TYR A 13 -5.40 -3.95 -6.81
CA TYR A 13 -5.27 -4.51 -8.15
C TYR A 13 -3.97 -5.33 -8.29
N PRO A 14 -3.93 -6.39 -9.13
CA PRO A 14 -2.72 -7.16 -9.39
C PRO A 14 -1.58 -6.30 -9.92
N GLY A 15 -0.37 -6.48 -9.39
CA GLY A 15 0.82 -5.69 -9.72
C GLY A 15 1.02 -4.44 -8.87
N MET A 16 0.08 -4.12 -7.96
CA MET A 16 0.20 -2.93 -7.10
C MET A 16 1.49 -2.94 -6.26
N GLY A 17 2.15 -1.79 -6.15
CA GLY A 17 3.36 -1.62 -5.34
C GLY A 17 4.65 -2.24 -5.91
N LYS A 18 4.60 -2.94 -7.04
CA LYS A 18 5.78 -3.55 -7.66
C LYS A 18 6.82 -2.51 -8.05
N ASP A 19 6.40 -1.44 -8.73
CA ASP A 19 7.31 -0.36 -9.13
C ASP A 19 7.98 0.32 -7.93
N LEU A 20 7.25 0.51 -6.82
CA LEU A 20 7.80 1.05 -5.58
C LEU A 20 8.85 0.11 -4.98
N TYR A 21 8.55 -1.19 -4.94
CA TYR A 21 9.45 -2.21 -4.41
C TYR A 21 10.75 -2.30 -5.21
N GLU A 22 10.68 -2.22 -6.54
CA GLU A 22 11.84 -2.36 -7.43
C GLU A 22 12.72 -1.10 -7.45
N ASN A 23 12.12 0.09 -7.30
CA ASN A 23 12.82 1.37 -7.52
C ASN A 23 13.16 2.14 -6.23
N SER A 24 12.72 1.68 -5.05
CA SER A 24 13.03 2.33 -3.77
C SER A 24 13.55 1.31 -2.75
N ALA A 25 14.81 1.49 -2.34
CA ALA A 25 15.42 0.66 -1.30
C ALA A 25 14.69 0.76 0.05
N GLU A 26 14.16 1.96 0.38
CA GLU A 26 13.35 2.16 1.58
C GLU A 26 12.02 1.41 1.47
N ALA A 27 11.32 1.54 0.33
CA ALA A 27 10.06 0.83 0.12
C ALA A 27 10.25 -0.69 0.16
N LYS A 28 11.30 -1.20 -0.49
CA LYS A 28 11.70 -2.60 -0.44
C LYS A 28 11.87 -3.08 1.00
N ALA A 29 12.64 -2.37 1.82
CA ALA A 29 12.85 -2.74 3.22
C ALA A 29 11.56 -2.76 4.04
N LEU A 30 10.65 -1.82 3.79
CA LEU A 30 9.35 -1.76 4.48
C LEU A 30 8.38 -2.86 4.02
N PHE A 31 8.40 -3.22 2.74
CA PHE A 31 7.67 -4.39 2.23
C PHE A 31 8.18 -5.69 2.85
N GLU A 32 9.50 -5.90 2.92
CA GLU A 32 10.06 -7.09 3.56
C GLU A 32 9.71 -7.15 5.05
N LYS A 33 9.80 -6.01 5.75
CA LYS A 33 9.36 -5.93 7.14
C LYS A 33 7.87 -6.28 7.30
N ALA A 34 7.03 -5.92 6.35
CA ALA A 34 5.62 -6.32 6.38
C ALA A 34 5.44 -7.82 6.16
N ASN A 35 6.20 -8.45 5.27
CA ASN A 35 6.19 -9.91 5.09
C ASN A 35 6.49 -10.61 6.43
N ASP A 36 7.50 -10.14 7.17
CA ASP A 36 7.87 -10.68 8.48
C ASP A 36 6.76 -10.50 9.52
N ILE A 37 6.17 -9.31 9.61
CA ILE A 37 5.10 -9.00 10.59
C ILE A 37 3.84 -9.81 10.30
N LEU A 38 3.48 -9.97 9.03
CA LEU A 38 2.25 -10.66 8.61
C LEU A 38 2.39 -12.18 8.68
N GLY A 39 3.62 -12.71 8.68
CA GLY A 39 3.89 -14.15 8.65
C GLY A 39 3.57 -14.81 7.31
N PHE A 40 3.36 -14.02 6.25
CA PHE A 40 3.21 -14.49 4.88
C PHE A 40 3.75 -13.46 3.89
N ASN A 41 4.11 -13.92 2.69
CA ASN A 41 4.67 -13.07 1.64
C ASN A 41 3.56 -12.26 0.95
N ILE A 42 3.24 -11.08 1.50
CA ILE A 42 2.23 -10.18 0.92
C ILE A 42 2.70 -9.62 -0.42
N THR A 43 4.01 -9.39 -0.60
CA THR A 43 4.56 -8.89 -1.86
C THR A 43 4.31 -9.83 -3.04
N ALA A 44 4.44 -11.14 -2.85
CA ALA A 44 4.14 -12.12 -3.90
C ALA A 44 2.66 -12.02 -4.33
N ILE A 45 1.74 -11.88 -3.37
CA ILE A 45 0.31 -11.74 -3.66
C ILE A 45 0.01 -10.40 -4.35
N MET A 46 0.64 -9.30 -3.91
CA MET A 46 0.49 -7.98 -4.52
C MET A 46 1.00 -7.95 -5.97
N PHE A 47 2.12 -8.60 -6.26
CA PHE A 47 2.81 -8.48 -7.55
C PHE A 47 2.33 -9.49 -8.58
N GLU A 48 2.03 -10.72 -8.15
CA GLU A 48 1.78 -11.86 -9.03
C GLU A 48 0.45 -12.56 -8.74
N GLY A 49 -0.20 -12.22 -7.62
CA GLY A 49 -1.47 -12.81 -7.22
C GLY A 49 -2.63 -12.42 -8.13
N THR A 50 -3.70 -13.22 -8.08
CA THR A 50 -4.93 -12.94 -8.82
C THR A 50 -5.75 -11.85 -8.14
N ALA A 51 -6.73 -11.31 -8.86
CA ALA A 51 -7.69 -10.38 -8.26
C ALA A 51 -8.49 -11.01 -7.10
N GLU A 52 -8.71 -12.33 -7.10
CA GLU A 52 -9.38 -13.04 -6.00
C GLU A 52 -8.46 -13.20 -4.78
N ASP A 53 -7.16 -13.46 -4.97
CA ASP A 53 -6.20 -13.51 -3.86
C ASP A 53 -6.16 -12.17 -3.11
N LEU A 54 -6.17 -11.08 -3.87
CA LEU A 54 -6.20 -9.71 -3.35
C LEU A 54 -7.54 -9.29 -2.73
N LYS A 55 -8.63 -10.03 -2.93
CA LYS A 55 -9.93 -9.74 -2.29
C LYS A 55 -10.06 -10.36 -0.90
N GLN A 56 -9.19 -11.29 -0.53
CA GLN A 56 -9.18 -11.85 0.82
C GLN A 56 -8.88 -10.73 1.81
N THR A 57 -9.80 -10.43 2.74
CA THR A 57 -9.67 -9.28 3.66
C THR A 57 -8.32 -9.20 4.38
N LYS A 58 -7.76 -10.36 4.76
CA LYS A 58 -6.43 -10.48 5.40
C LYS A 58 -5.27 -10.00 4.51
N VAL A 59 -5.47 -9.94 3.19
CA VAL A 59 -4.53 -9.42 2.18
C VAL A 59 -4.93 -8.01 1.79
N THR A 60 -6.21 -7.78 1.49
CA THR A 60 -6.71 -6.50 0.95
C THR A 60 -6.32 -5.32 1.82
N GLN A 61 -6.55 -5.45 3.13
CA GLN A 61 -6.32 -4.35 4.06
C GLN A 61 -4.84 -3.97 4.19
N PRO A 62 -3.92 -4.91 4.51
CA PRO A 62 -2.50 -4.58 4.56
C PRO A 62 -1.94 -4.15 3.20
N ALA A 63 -2.39 -4.73 2.08
CA ALA A 63 -1.89 -4.36 0.75
C ALA A 63 -2.18 -2.90 0.40
N ILE A 64 -3.42 -2.43 0.65
CA ILE A 64 -3.81 -1.04 0.38
C ILE A 64 -3.09 -0.08 1.32
N PHE A 65 -2.96 -0.44 2.60
CA PHE A 65 -2.22 0.37 3.57
C PHE A 65 -0.75 0.53 3.17
N LEU A 66 -0.05 -0.59 2.92
CA LEU A 66 1.35 -0.58 2.48
C LEU A 66 1.56 0.27 1.24
N HIS A 67 0.75 0.02 0.21
CA HIS A 67 0.88 0.74 -1.04
C HIS A 67 0.65 2.25 -0.87
N SER A 68 -0.39 2.62 -0.12
CA SER A 68 -0.75 4.02 0.15
C SER A 68 0.36 4.78 0.88
N VAL A 69 0.86 4.22 1.99
CA VAL A 69 1.88 4.85 2.82
C VAL A 69 3.22 4.92 2.08
N LEU A 70 3.61 3.86 1.38
CA LEU A 70 4.86 3.83 0.63
C LEU A 70 4.85 4.76 -0.57
N LEU A 71 3.71 4.89 -1.25
CA LEU A 71 3.55 5.85 -2.34
C LEU A 71 3.68 7.29 -1.81
N ALA A 72 2.99 7.61 -0.71
CA ALA A 72 3.10 8.93 -0.07
C ALA A 72 4.54 9.25 0.35
N LYS A 73 5.26 8.28 0.93
CA LYS A 73 6.68 8.41 1.30
C LYS A 73 7.61 8.58 0.08
N ALA A 74 7.29 7.97 -1.05
CA ALA A 74 8.11 8.03 -2.26
C ALA A 74 7.93 9.33 -3.06
N LEU A 75 6.83 10.05 -2.85
CA LEU A 75 6.58 11.34 -3.49
C LEU A 75 7.56 12.40 -2.96
N LYS A 76 8.32 13.02 -3.88
CA LYS A 76 9.13 14.18 -3.55
C LYS A 76 8.21 15.31 -3.11
N ASP A 77 8.52 15.93 -1.97
CA ASP A 77 7.78 17.05 -1.40
C ASP A 77 6.32 16.75 -1.04
N PHE A 78 6.05 15.53 -0.54
CA PHE A 78 4.74 15.18 0.03
C PHE A 78 4.47 15.96 1.32
N ALA A 79 3.77 17.09 1.20
CA ALA A 79 3.37 17.95 2.31
C ALA A 79 1.94 18.51 2.06
N PRO A 80 0.89 17.67 2.12
CA PRO A 80 -0.48 18.15 2.03
C PRO A 80 -0.86 18.94 3.29
N ASP A 81 -1.72 19.95 3.15
CA ASP A 81 -2.27 20.70 4.27
C ASP A 81 -3.35 19.91 5.03
N MET A 82 -3.96 18.94 4.34
CA MET A 82 -5.05 18.11 4.85
C MET A 82 -4.96 16.70 4.27
N VAL A 83 -5.39 15.74 5.08
CA VAL A 83 -5.50 14.34 4.69
C VAL A 83 -6.88 13.81 5.07
N ALA A 84 -7.39 12.88 4.29
CA ALA A 84 -8.57 12.10 4.65
C ALA A 84 -8.47 10.72 4.00
N GLY A 85 -9.21 9.76 4.53
CA GLY A 85 -9.24 8.42 3.96
C GLY A 85 -10.62 7.81 4.04
N HIS A 86 -10.94 6.96 3.07
CA HIS A 86 -12.22 6.24 3.07
C HIS A 86 -12.07 4.92 3.82
N SER A 87 -12.72 4.77 4.98
CA SER A 87 -12.68 3.55 5.79
C SER A 87 -11.23 3.15 6.11
N LEU A 88 -10.74 2.00 5.61
CA LEU A 88 -9.34 1.59 5.75
C LEU A 88 -8.33 2.70 5.36
N GLY A 89 -8.66 3.51 4.36
CA GLY A 89 -7.79 4.60 3.92
C GLY A 89 -7.48 5.61 5.03
N GLU A 90 -8.35 5.73 6.04
CA GLU A 90 -8.14 6.62 7.19
C GLU A 90 -6.91 6.23 8.02
N PHE A 91 -6.47 4.97 7.99
CA PHE A 91 -5.20 4.56 8.61
C PHE A 91 -3.97 5.02 7.82
N SER A 92 -4.13 5.26 6.51
CA SER A 92 -3.02 5.73 5.66
C SER A 92 -2.93 7.26 5.61
N ALA A 93 -4.04 7.93 5.89
CA ALA A 93 -4.16 9.39 5.96
C ALA A 93 -3.40 9.95 7.16
#